data_AF-A0A4D4LD78-F1
#
_entry.id   AF-A0A4D4LD78-F1
#
_cell.length_a   1.000
_cell.length_b   1.000
_cell.length_c   1.000
_cell.angle_alpha   90.00
_cell.angle_beta   90.00
_cell.angle_gamma   90.00
#
_symmetry.space_group_name_H-M   'P 1'
#
loop_
_entity.id
_entity.type
_entity.pdbx_description
1 polymer ?
#
loop_
_entity_poly.entity_id
_entity_poly.type
_entity_poly.pdbx_seq_one_letter_code
_entity_poly.pdbx_strand_id
1 'polypeptide(L)'
;MDSSTERVPRPRVTARLRALRFDAGSLALNLVASLGRRGSTPIERLGSLDRLREWCDGVGLRLHDEAVTDELLTELWTLREAAYDVVAAVVHGRAPAAASVALLNDRARPAPPRPLLRATGTGVEVDGADRPLSGRELQSVVVRDLIAVLGTRSGAGRCGPATPRCAP
;
A
#
# COMPACT_ATOMS: atom_id res chain seq x y z
N MET A 1 -23.70 -1.31 41.28
CA MET A 1 -22.52 -2.18 41.23
C MET A 1 -22.91 -3.41 40.45
N ASP A 2 -22.56 -3.48 39.17
CA ASP A 2 -21.70 -4.55 38.66
C ASP A 2 -21.29 -4.21 37.21
N SER A 3 -20.07 -3.70 37.07
CA SER A 3 -19.47 -3.39 35.77
C SER A 3 -18.75 -4.63 35.29
N SER A 4 -19.47 -5.53 34.63
CA SER A 4 -18.88 -6.68 33.95
C SER A 4 -18.10 -6.21 32.72
N THR A 5 -16.83 -5.88 32.93
CA THR A 5 -15.87 -5.65 31.84
C THR A 5 -15.69 -6.97 31.08
N GLU A 6 -16.27 -7.04 29.89
CA GLU A 6 -16.04 -8.12 28.93
C GLU A 6 -14.54 -8.18 28.60
N ARG A 7 -13.89 -9.23 29.09
CA ARG A 7 -12.45 -9.41 28.96
C ARG A 7 -12.15 -9.97 27.57
N VAL A 8 -11.93 -9.08 26.60
CA VAL A 8 -11.54 -9.45 25.23
C VAL A 8 -10.34 -10.42 25.31
N PRO A 9 -10.45 -11.65 24.77
CA PRO A 9 -9.37 -12.62 24.80
C PRO A 9 -8.13 -12.04 24.13
N ARG A 10 -7.01 -11.94 24.85
CA ARG A 10 -5.74 -11.51 24.25
C ARG A 10 -5.32 -12.56 23.21
N PRO A 11 -5.17 -12.20 21.93
CA PRO A 11 -4.75 -13.15 20.92
C PRO A 11 -3.39 -13.75 21.30
N ARG A 12 -3.25 -15.05 21.10
CA ARG A 12 -1.98 -15.77 21.30
C ARG A 12 -0.86 -15.04 20.55
N VAL A 13 0.35 -14.99 21.11
CA VAL A 13 1.50 -14.28 20.51
C VAL A 13 1.74 -14.72 19.05
N THR A 14 1.53 -16.00 18.75
CA THR A 14 1.61 -16.56 17.38
C THR A 14 0.53 -16.04 16.43
N ALA A 15 -0.66 -15.73 16.92
CA ALA A 15 -1.75 -15.12 16.16
C ALA A 15 -1.46 -13.63 15.89
N ARG A 16 -0.97 -12.90 16.91
CA ARG A 16 -0.58 -11.49 16.76
C ARG A 16 0.56 -11.31 15.74
N LEU A 17 1.47 -12.27 15.64
CA LEU A 17 2.54 -12.23 14.63
C LEU A 17 2.03 -12.40 13.19
N ARG A 18 0.91 -13.09 12.99
CA ARG A 18 0.25 -13.35 11.69
C ARG A 18 -0.87 -12.35 11.36
N ALA A 19 -1.11 -11.36 12.21
CA ALA A 19 -2.07 -10.31 11.96
C ALA A 19 -1.56 -9.37 10.86
N LEU A 20 -2.47 -8.93 9.96
CA LEU A 20 -2.19 -7.90 8.97
C LEU A 20 -1.77 -6.59 9.66
N ARG A 21 -0.93 -5.82 8.97
CA ARG A 21 -0.36 -4.57 9.48
C ARG A 21 -0.69 -3.43 8.53
N PHE A 22 -1.16 -2.34 9.13
CA PHE A 22 -1.57 -1.12 8.42
C PHE A 22 -0.85 0.13 8.95
N ASP A 23 0.22 -0.07 9.72
CA ASP A 23 0.95 0.96 10.46
C ASP A 23 2.24 1.42 9.76
N ALA A 24 2.46 1.03 8.50
CA ALA A 24 3.69 1.35 7.78
C ALA A 24 3.70 2.75 7.12
N GLY A 25 2.60 3.51 7.26
CA GLY A 25 2.49 4.91 6.83
C GLY A 25 2.22 5.12 5.33
N SER A 26 2.11 4.05 4.54
CA SER A 26 1.65 4.11 3.15
C SER A 26 1.04 2.78 2.71
N LEU A 27 0.21 2.81 1.67
CA LEU A 27 -0.42 1.61 1.10
C LEU A 27 0.62 0.58 0.63
N ALA A 28 1.62 1.04 -0.13
CA ALA A 28 2.69 0.17 -0.62
C ALA A 28 3.51 -0.45 0.50
N LEU A 29 3.81 0.32 1.55
CA LEU A 29 4.56 -0.19 2.70
C LEU A 29 3.72 -1.16 3.54
N ASN A 30 2.40 -0.99 3.60
CA ASN A 30 1.49 -1.96 4.20
C ASN A 30 1.48 -3.29 3.42
N LEU A 31 1.56 -3.26 2.09
CA LEU A 31 1.74 -4.48 1.29
C LEU A 31 3.09 -5.15 1.60
N VAL A 32 4.19 -4.39 1.67
CA VAL A 32 5.51 -4.92 2.03
C VAL A 32 5.51 -5.57 3.42
N ALA A 33 4.80 -4.97 4.38
CA ALA A 33 4.65 -5.45 5.74
C ALA A 33 3.84 -6.77 5.87
N SER A 34 3.16 -7.21 4.80
CA SER A 34 2.47 -8.51 4.78
C SER A 34 3.43 -9.70 4.89
N LEU A 35 4.71 -9.53 4.56
CA LEU A 35 5.75 -10.54 4.83
C LEU A 35 6.76 -10.01 5.85
N GLY A 36 6.71 -10.57 7.05
CA GLY A 36 7.61 -10.19 8.14
C GLY A 36 8.79 -11.14 8.30
N ARG A 37 9.73 -10.75 9.17
CA ARG A 37 10.86 -11.58 9.60
C ARG A 37 11.72 -12.12 8.45
N ARG A 38 11.88 -11.32 7.39
CA ARG A 38 12.62 -11.66 6.17
C ARG A 38 14.08 -12.12 6.41
N GLY A 39 14.72 -11.69 7.50
CA GLY A 39 16.07 -12.14 7.90
C GLY A 39 16.10 -13.42 8.76
N SER A 40 14.96 -14.09 8.95
CA SER A 40 14.82 -15.33 9.72
C SER A 40 13.67 -16.15 9.10
N THR A 41 12.94 -16.96 9.87
CA THR A 41 11.74 -17.65 9.36
C THR A 41 10.68 -16.62 8.91
N PRO A 42 10.37 -16.53 7.60
CA PRO A 42 9.43 -15.54 7.10
C PRO A 42 8.03 -15.80 7.66
N ILE A 43 7.30 -14.72 7.95
CA ILE A 43 5.92 -14.79 8.40
C ILE A 43 5.03 -14.16 7.32
N GLU A 44 4.40 -15.02 6.54
CA GLU A 44 3.37 -14.65 5.57
C GLU A 44 2.06 -14.29 6.30
N ARG A 45 1.51 -13.10 6.00
CA ARG A 45 0.25 -12.58 6.55
C ARG A 45 -0.84 -12.48 5.51
N LEU A 46 -0.46 -12.38 4.23
CA LEU A 46 -1.33 -12.31 3.05
C LEU A 46 -1.24 -13.65 2.31
N GLY A 47 -1.61 -14.74 3.00
CA GLY A 47 -1.40 -16.11 2.51
C GLY A 47 -2.62 -16.76 1.85
N SER A 48 -3.77 -16.10 1.83
CA SER A 48 -5.03 -16.66 1.31
C SER A 48 -5.92 -15.55 0.74
N LEU A 49 -6.94 -15.96 -0.03
CA LEU A 49 -7.94 -15.05 -0.60
C LEU A 49 -8.74 -14.31 0.48
N ASP A 50 -9.08 -14.96 1.59
CA ASP A 50 -9.74 -14.29 2.73
C ASP A 50 -8.85 -13.19 3.31
N ARG A 51 -7.53 -13.45 3.41
CA ARG A 51 -6.57 -12.43 3.85
C ARG A 51 -6.40 -11.31 2.84
N LEU A 52 -6.57 -11.59 1.55
CA LEU A 52 -6.60 -10.56 0.52
C LEU A 52 -7.80 -9.63 0.71
N ARG A 53 -8.99 -10.18 0.96
CA ARG A 53 -10.20 -9.39 1.26
C ARG A 53 -10.01 -8.55 2.51
N GLU A 54 -9.58 -9.17 3.62
CA GLU A 54 -9.29 -8.46 4.88
C GLU A 54 -8.24 -7.35 4.69
N TRP A 55 -7.23 -7.58 3.86
CA TRP A 55 -6.21 -6.57 3.59
C TRP A 55 -6.76 -5.40 2.79
N CYS A 56 -7.53 -5.66 1.73
CA CYS A 56 -8.22 -4.64 0.95
C CYS A 56 -9.13 -3.78 1.83
N ASP A 57 -9.97 -4.41 2.65
CA ASP A 57 -10.85 -3.71 3.59
C ASP A 57 -10.04 -2.87 4.60
N GLY A 58 -8.96 -3.44 5.13
CA GLY A 58 -8.08 -2.76 6.10
C GLY A 58 -7.32 -1.55 5.53
N VAL A 59 -7.10 -1.50 4.21
CA VAL A 59 -6.53 -0.32 3.53
C VAL A 59 -7.61 0.60 2.92
N GLY A 60 -8.89 0.29 3.12
CA GLY A 60 -10.02 1.08 2.61
C GLY A 60 -10.24 0.95 1.11
N LEU A 61 -9.86 -0.17 0.50
CA LEU A 61 -10.06 -0.47 -0.92
C LEU A 61 -11.06 -1.60 -1.09
N ARG A 62 -11.93 -1.50 -2.10
CA ARG A 62 -12.85 -2.59 -2.47
C ARG A 62 -12.38 -3.24 -3.76
N LEU A 63 -12.36 -4.57 -3.80
CA LEU A 63 -12.13 -5.33 -5.02
C LEU A 63 -13.46 -5.82 -5.59
N HIS A 64 -13.50 -5.95 -6.91
CA HIS A 64 -14.48 -6.78 -7.59
C HIS A 64 -14.37 -8.23 -7.08
N ASP A 65 -15.49 -8.90 -6.83
CA ASP A 65 -15.49 -10.27 -6.29
C ASP A 65 -14.79 -11.24 -7.25
N GLU A 66 -14.98 -11.04 -8.56
CA GLU A 66 -14.33 -11.76 -9.64
C GLU A 66 -12.82 -11.50 -9.73
N ALA A 67 -12.33 -10.41 -9.14
CA ALA A 67 -10.90 -10.09 -9.11
C ALA A 67 -10.16 -10.80 -7.97
N VAL A 68 -10.86 -11.33 -6.96
CA VAL A 68 -10.25 -12.04 -5.83
C VAL A 68 -9.91 -13.47 -6.25
N THR A 69 -8.74 -13.64 -6.87
CA THR A 69 -8.25 -14.93 -7.37
C THR A 69 -6.84 -15.26 -6.88
N ASP A 70 -6.45 -16.52 -6.99
CA ASP A 70 -5.09 -16.99 -6.64
C ASP A 70 -4.02 -16.35 -7.54
N GLU A 71 -4.38 -16.03 -8.80
CA GLU A 71 -3.51 -15.29 -9.71
C GLU A 71 -3.25 -13.88 -9.18
N LEU A 72 -4.29 -13.13 -8.78
CA LEU A 72 -4.09 -11.80 -8.20
C LEU A 72 -3.24 -11.86 -6.92
N LEU A 73 -3.48 -12.86 -6.07
CA LEU A 73 -2.69 -13.06 -4.85
C LEU A 73 -1.20 -13.29 -5.18
N THR A 74 -0.92 -14.13 -6.16
CA THR A 74 0.46 -14.41 -6.63
C THR A 74 1.10 -13.17 -7.26
N GLU A 75 0.34 -12.41 -8.04
CA GLU A 75 0.80 -11.15 -8.61
C GLU A 75 1.14 -10.13 -7.53
N LEU A 76 0.34 -10.04 -6.46
CA LEU A 76 0.62 -9.17 -5.32
C LEU A 76 1.86 -9.61 -4.53
N TRP A 77 2.12 -10.91 -4.40
CA TRP A 77 3.39 -11.38 -3.82
C TRP A 77 4.58 -10.96 -4.68
N THR A 78 4.49 -11.10 -6.00
CA THR A 78 5.56 -10.68 -6.91
C THR A 78 5.78 -9.17 -6.83
N LEU A 79 4.69 -8.41 -6.79
CA LEU A 79 4.72 -6.96 -6.64
C LEU A 79 5.36 -6.54 -5.31
N ARG A 80 5.02 -7.25 -4.23
CA ARG A 80 5.56 -7.05 -2.89
C ARG A 80 7.09 -7.23 -2.86
N GLU A 81 7.60 -8.28 -3.50
CA GLU A 81 9.05 -8.52 -3.53
C GLU A 81 9.79 -7.47 -4.36
N ALA A 82 9.23 -7.05 -5.50
CA ALA A 82 9.79 -5.94 -6.29
C ALA A 82 9.78 -4.62 -5.51
N ALA A 83 8.68 -4.31 -4.82
CA ALA A 83 8.58 -3.13 -3.95
C ALA A 83 9.60 -3.18 -2.81
N TYR A 84 9.76 -4.34 -2.16
CA TYR A 84 10.76 -4.53 -1.12
C TYR A 84 12.18 -4.31 -1.63
N ASP A 85 12.54 -4.89 -2.79
CA ASP A 85 13.86 -4.67 -3.38
C ASP A 85 14.15 -3.18 -3.62
N VAL A 86 13.19 -2.44 -4.21
CA VAL A 86 13.36 -1.00 -4.44
C VAL A 86 13.47 -0.20 -3.14
N VAL A 87 12.60 -0.46 -2.17
CA VAL A 87 12.66 0.24 -0.87
C VAL A 87 13.96 -0.07 -0.14
N ALA A 88 14.37 -1.33 -0.09
CA ALA A 88 15.63 -1.74 0.54
C ALA A 88 16.83 -1.14 -0.20
N ALA A 89 16.79 -1.05 -1.54
CA ALA A 89 17.84 -0.44 -2.32
C ALA A 89 18.05 1.03 -1.95
N VAL A 90 16.95 1.79 -1.87
CA VAL A 90 16.97 3.20 -1.46
C VAL A 90 17.48 3.37 -0.03
N VAL A 91 17.01 2.54 0.91
CA VAL A 91 17.45 2.59 2.31
C VAL A 91 18.94 2.28 2.45
N HIS A 92 19.47 1.35 1.67
CA HIS A 92 20.88 0.95 1.72
C HIS A 92 21.78 1.72 0.75
N GLY A 93 21.26 2.71 0.03
CA GLY A 93 22.04 3.51 -0.92
C GLY A 93 22.60 2.71 -2.10
N ARG A 94 21.92 1.63 -2.52
CA ARG A 94 22.32 0.78 -3.66
C ARG A 94 21.33 0.92 -4.82
N ALA A 95 21.72 0.42 -6.00
CA ALA A 95 20.79 0.29 -7.11
C ALA A 95 19.81 -0.88 -6.87
N PRO A 96 18.50 -0.72 -7.17
CA PRO A 96 17.56 -1.84 -7.22
C PRO A 96 17.76 -2.67 -8.48
N ALA A 97 17.20 -3.88 -8.50
CA ALA A 97 17.22 -4.70 -9.70
C ALA A 97 16.38 -4.05 -10.82
N ALA A 98 16.91 -4.05 -12.05
CA ALA A 98 16.23 -3.48 -13.21
C ALA A 98 14.86 -4.14 -13.48
N ALA A 99 14.75 -5.45 -13.21
CA ALA A 99 13.49 -6.19 -13.34
C ALA A 99 12.42 -5.71 -12.34
N SER A 100 12.81 -5.41 -11.10
CA SER A 100 11.90 -4.85 -10.07
C SER A 100 11.34 -3.50 -10.53
N VAL A 101 12.21 -2.62 -11.02
CA VAL A 101 11.82 -1.29 -11.52
C VAL A 101 10.90 -1.41 -12.75
N ALA A 102 11.23 -2.29 -13.70
CA ALA A 102 10.43 -2.53 -14.89
C ALA A 102 9.03 -3.04 -14.55
N LEU A 103 8.93 -4.00 -13.62
CA LEU A 103 7.65 -4.54 -13.17
C LEU A 103 6.79 -3.47 -12.51
N LEU A 104 7.35 -2.68 -11.58
CA LEU A 104 6.62 -1.60 -10.91
C LEU A 104 6.11 -0.58 -11.95
N ASN A 105 6.98 -0.14 -12.85
CA ASN A 105 6.58 0.81 -13.88
C ASN A 105 5.49 0.26 -14.81
N ASP A 106 5.52 -1.02 -15.16
CA ASP A 106 4.44 -1.68 -15.91
C ASP A 106 3.12 -1.62 -15.14
N ARG A 107 3.12 -2.02 -13.87
CA ARG A 107 1.89 -2.04 -13.04
C ARG A 107 1.36 -0.64 -12.71
N ALA A 108 2.17 0.41 -12.79
CA ALA A 108 1.72 1.79 -12.61
C ALA A 108 1.02 2.38 -13.85
N ARG A 109 1.14 1.74 -15.04
CA ARG A 109 0.60 2.27 -16.31
C ARG A 109 -0.92 2.47 -16.30
N PRO A 110 -1.75 1.50 -15.87
CA PRO A 110 -3.19 1.69 -15.83
C PRO A 110 -3.55 2.95 -15.02
N ALA A 111 -4.44 3.78 -15.54
CA ALA A 111 -4.90 4.94 -14.80
C ALA A 111 -5.74 4.47 -13.61
N PRO A 112 -5.37 4.81 -12.36
CA PRO A 112 -6.22 4.49 -11.22
C PRO A 112 -7.54 5.28 -11.34
N PRO A 113 -8.62 4.78 -10.73
CA PRO A 113 -9.85 5.56 -10.63
C PRO A 113 -9.57 6.93 -10.02
N ARG A 114 -10.22 7.96 -10.56
CA ARG A 114 -10.07 9.34 -10.11
C ARG A 114 -11.29 9.71 -9.27
N PRO A 115 -11.23 9.57 -7.94
CA PRO A 115 -12.30 10.06 -7.08
C PRO A 115 -12.40 11.58 -7.22
N LEU A 116 -13.63 12.10 -7.27
CA LEU A 116 -13.90 13.52 -7.39
C LEU A 116 -14.61 14.02 -6.14
N LEU A 117 -14.07 15.07 -5.53
CA LEU A 117 -14.76 15.78 -4.45
C LEU A 117 -15.87 16.65 -5.05
N ARG A 118 -17.08 16.48 -4.53
CA ARG A 118 -18.26 17.27 -4.89
C ARG A 118 -18.75 18.02 -3.65
N ALA A 119 -18.84 19.34 -3.76
CA ALA A 119 -19.50 20.14 -2.73
C ALA A 119 -21.02 19.93 -2.80
N THR A 120 -21.65 19.71 -1.66
CA THR A 120 -23.11 19.61 -1.52
C THR A 120 -23.62 20.71 -0.61
N GLY A 121 -24.94 20.92 -0.57
CA GLY A 121 -25.54 21.95 0.29
C GLY A 121 -25.31 21.75 1.79
N THR A 122 -24.84 20.56 2.20
CA THR A 122 -24.64 20.17 3.60
C THR A 122 -23.22 19.66 3.89
N GLY A 123 -22.30 19.67 2.92
CA GLY A 123 -20.94 19.15 3.12
C GLY A 123 -20.17 18.85 1.84
N VAL A 124 -19.31 17.83 1.91
CA VAL A 124 -18.51 17.33 0.79
C VAL A 124 -18.78 15.84 0.63
N GLU A 125 -19.07 15.41 -0.59
CA GLU A 125 -19.18 14.02 -0.99
C GLU A 125 -18.01 13.63 -1.88
N VAL A 126 -17.61 12.37 -1.86
CA VAL A 126 -16.56 11.83 -2.74
C VAL A 126 -17.21 10.89 -3.74
N ASP A 127 -17.31 11.34 -4.98
CA ASP A 127 -17.80 10.52 -6.07
C ASP A 127 -16.76 9.46 -6.46
N GLY A 128 -17.21 8.22 -6.63
CA GLY A 128 -16.37 7.07 -6.97
C GLY A 128 -15.50 6.51 -5.84
N ALA A 129 -15.68 6.95 -4.58
CA ALA A 129 -14.88 6.46 -3.45
C ALA A 129 -15.05 4.96 -3.17
N ASP A 130 -16.28 4.45 -3.32
CA ASP A 130 -16.62 3.05 -3.02
C ASP A 130 -16.61 2.14 -4.25
N ARG A 131 -16.09 2.62 -5.38
CA ARG A 131 -16.07 1.83 -6.61
C ARG A 131 -15.13 0.62 -6.44
N PRO A 132 -15.60 -0.61 -6.70
CA PRO A 132 -14.74 -1.78 -6.69
C PRO A 132 -13.66 -1.68 -7.79
N LEU A 133 -12.45 -2.12 -7.43
CA LEU A 133 -11.27 -2.12 -8.28
C LEU A 133 -11.10 -3.47 -8.96
N SER A 134 -10.65 -3.47 -10.20
CA SER A 134 -10.04 -4.65 -10.82
C SER A 134 -8.68 -4.94 -10.18
N GLY A 135 -8.17 -6.18 -10.34
CA GLY A 135 -6.84 -6.55 -9.84
C GLY A 135 -5.73 -5.65 -10.40
N ARG A 136 -5.83 -5.22 -11.67
CA ARG A 136 -4.87 -4.29 -12.30
C ARG A 136 -4.96 -2.87 -11.75
N GLU A 137 -6.16 -2.37 -11.46
CA GLU A 137 -6.32 -1.06 -10.82
C GLU A 137 -5.77 -1.06 -9.39
N LEU A 138 -6.02 -2.12 -8.62
CA LEU A 138 -5.44 -2.29 -7.29
C LEU A 138 -3.91 -2.19 -7.33
N GLN A 139 -3.27 -2.94 -8.23
CA GLN A 139 -1.82 -2.91 -8.39
C GLN A 139 -1.31 -1.53 -8.78
N SER A 140 -2.02 -0.83 -9.69
CA SER A 140 -1.65 0.54 -10.09
C SER A 140 -1.72 1.51 -8.92
N VAL A 141 -2.78 1.46 -8.10
CA VAL A 141 -2.93 2.30 -6.91
C VAL A 141 -1.78 2.05 -5.92
N VAL A 142 -1.45 0.78 -5.66
CA VAL A 142 -0.34 0.39 -4.78
C VAL A 142 1.00 0.92 -5.31
N VAL A 143 1.31 0.74 -6.59
CA VAL A 143 2.60 1.17 -7.12
C VAL A 143 2.72 2.68 -7.21
N ARG A 144 1.64 3.39 -7.54
CA ARG A 144 1.66 4.86 -7.58
C ARG A 144 1.89 5.45 -6.18
N ASP A 145 1.31 4.85 -5.14
CA ASP A 145 1.65 5.19 -3.75
C ASP A 145 3.14 4.98 -3.47
N LEU A 146 3.71 3.85 -3.87
CA LEU A 146 5.14 3.59 -3.72
C LEU A 146 6.00 4.67 -4.40
N ILE A 147 5.68 5.01 -5.65
CA ILE A 147 6.41 6.04 -6.41
C ILE A 147 6.31 7.39 -5.70
N ALA A 148 5.15 7.77 -5.17
CA ALA A 148 4.97 9.00 -4.41
C ALA A 148 5.81 9.01 -3.12
N VAL A 149 5.85 7.89 -2.38
CA VAL A 149 6.66 7.73 -1.16
C VAL A 149 8.16 7.84 -1.45
N LEU A 150 8.62 7.34 -2.60
CA LEU A 150 10.03 7.45 -3.02
C LEU A 150 10.37 8.85 -3.57
N GLY A 151 9.44 9.46 -4.29
CA GLY A 151 9.58 10.82 -4.84
C GLY A 151 9.65 11.90 -3.76
N THR A 152 8.85 11.79 -2.70
CA THR A 152 8.87 12.73 -1.57
C THR A 152 10.19 12.71 -0.80
N ARG A 153 10.83 11.55 -0.66
CA ARG A 153 12.18 11.43 -0.06
C ARG A 153 13.28 12.07 -0.91
N SER A 154 13.08 12.15 -2.21
CA SER A 154 14.04 12.77 -3.15
C SER A 154 13.90 14.30 -3.23
N GLY A 155 12.77 14.86 -2.77
CA GLY A 155 12.45 16.29 -2.81
C GLY A 155 12.98 17.10 -1.61
N ALA A 156 13.34 16.46 -0.50
CA ALA A 156 13.80 17.15 0.72
C ALA A 156 15.21 17.77 0.63
N GLY A 157 15.86 17.72 -0.55
CA GLY A 157 17.21 18.25 -0.79
C GLY A 157 17.29 19.52 -1.63
N ARG A 158 16.17 20.14 -2.05
CA ARG A 158 16.20 21.37 -2.85
C ARG A 158 15.15 22.40 -2.41
N CYS A 159 15.28 22.89 -1.18
CA CYS A 159 14.92 24.27 -0.89
C CYS A 159 16.18 25.12 -1.02
N GLY A 160 16.51 25.52 -2.26
CA GLY A 160 17.35 26.70 -2.44
C GLY A 160 16.53 27.93 -2.07
N PRO A 161 17.09 28.94 -1.40
CA PRO A 161 16.32 30.15 -1.10
C PRO A 161 15.87 30.79 -2.42
N ALA A 162 14.55 30.89 -2.57
CA ALA A 162 13.94 31.73 -3.60
C ALA A 162 14.39 33.17 -3.36
N THR A 163 15.32 33.65 -4.18
CA THR A 163 15.57 35.08 -4.31
C THR A 163 14.65 35.60 -5.41
N PRO A 164 13.70 36.50 -5.11
CA PRO A 164 12.96 37.19 -6.14
C PRO A 164 13.79 38.39 -6.57
N ARG A 165 14.48 38.29 -7.71
CA ARG A 165 14.84 39.48 -8.48
C ARG A 165 14.49 39.27 -9.95
N CYS A 166 13.28 39.71 -10.29
CA CYS A 166 12.97 40.14 -11.63
C CYS A 166 13.78 41.41 -11.96
N ALA A 167 14.30 41.40 -13.19
CA ALA A 167 15.04 42.39 -13.97
C ALA A 167 14.21 43.67 -14.28
N PRO A 168 14.68 44.64 -15.11
CA PRO A 168 15.99 44.81 -15.75
C PRO A 168 16.81 46.03 -15.27
#